data_AF-A0A1H9ZBZ7-F1
#
_entry.id   AF-A0A1H9ZBZ7-F1
#
_cell.length_a   1.000
_cell.length_b   1.000
_cell.length_c   1.000
_cell.angle_alpha   90.00
_cell.angle_beta   90.00
_cell.angle_gamma   90.00
#
_symmetry.space_group_name_H-M   'P 1'
#
loop_
_entity.id
_entity.type
_entity.pdbx_description
1 polymer ?
#
loop_
_entity_poly.entity_id
_entity_poly.type
_entity_poly.pdbx_seq_one_letter_code
_entity_poly.pdbx_strand_id
1 'polypeptide(L)' 'MTDAQSPRPTPEEAARARTMDQALTWLIELEIADAATHARFLEWLEADPSHGEAFASAEAVWHSQPVFDAAAVLAGRKKT' A
#
# COMPACT_ATOMS: atom_id res chain seq x y z
N MET A 1 -8.91 -35.15 -1.22
CA MET A 1 -8.28 -33.93 -0.67
C MET A 1 -7.22 -33.50 -1.67
N THR A 2 -7.58 -32.66 -2.63
CA THR A 2 -6.61 -32.04 -3.52
C THR A 2 -6.27 -30.71 -2.87
N ASP A 3 -5.08 -30.64 -2.28
CA ASP A 3 -4.48 -29.37 -1.90
C ASP A 3 -4.34 -28.57 -3.21
N ALA A 4 -5.21 -27.59 -3.40
CA ALA A 4 -5.17 -26.70 -4.55
C ALA A 4 -3.95 -25.80 -4.33
N GLN A 5 -2.81 -26.28 -4.80
CA GLN A 5 -1.57 -25.51 -4.80
C GLN A 5 -1.82 -24.28 -5.67
N SER A 6 -2.16 -23.15 -5.04
CA SER A 6 -2.36 -21.88 -5.73
C SER A 6 -1.17 -21.66 -6.68
N PRO A 7 -1.41 -21.31 -7.96
CA PRO A 7 -0.33 -21.10 -8.90
C PRO A 7 0.67 -20.13 -8.30
N ARG A 8 1.96 -20.51 -8.31
CA ARG A 8 3.02 -19.64 -7.81
C ARG A 8 2.93 -18.32 -8.60
N PRO A 9 2.89 -17.16 -7.93
CA PRO A 9 2.86 -15.89 -8.62
C PRO A 9 4.06 -15.80 -9.55
N THR A 10 3.82 -15.27 -10.74
CA THR A 10 4.87 -14.97 -11.69
C THR A 10 5.84 -13.94 -11.09
N PRO A 11 7.10 -13.89 -11.57
CA PRO A 11 8.07 -12.90 -11.08
C PRO A 11 7.57 -11.46 -11.19
N GLU A 12 6.74 -11.17 -12.20
CA GLU A 12 6.13 -9.87 -12.42
C GLU A 12 5.04 -9.55 -11.38
N GLU A 13 4.15 -10.50 -11.09
CA GLU A 13 3.14 -10.34 -10.02
C GLU A 13 3.79 -10.15 -8.65
N ALA A 14 4.86 -10.91 -8.38
CA ALA A 14 5.62 -10.76 -7.14
C ALA A 14 6.33 -9.40 -7.06
N ALA A 15 6.82 -8.87 -8.19
CA ALA A 15 7.40 -7.52 -8.24
C ALA A 15 6.33 -6.46 -7.98
N ARG A 16 5.17 -6.54 -8.65
CA ARG A 16 4.03 -5.63 -8.42
C ARG A 16 3.55 -5.67 -6.97
N ALA A 17 3.46 -6.85 -6.36
CA ALA A 17 3.07 -7.00 -4.96
C ALA A 17 4.08 -6.33 -4.01
N ARG A 18 5.39 -6.48 -4.27
CA ARG A 18 6.44 -5.77 -3.50
C ARG A 18 6.40 -4.26 -3.70
N THR A 19 6.10 -3.79 -4.90
CA THR A 19 5.94 -2.36 -5.19
C THR A 19 4.73 -1.79 -4.47
N MET A 20 3.61 -2.51 -4.45
CA MET A 20 2.41 -2.13 -3.69
C MET A 20 2.67 -2.08 -2.18
N ASP A 21 3.42 -3.03 -1.64
CA ASP A 21 3.83 -3.05 -0.22
C ASP A 21 4.70 -1.83 0.14
N GLN A 22 5.63 -1.46 -0.74
CA GLN A 22 6.43 -0.25 -0.59
C GLN A 22 5.57 1.02 -0.66
N ALA A 23 4.59 1.08 -1.57
CA ALA A 23 3.67 2.21 -1.68
C ALA A 23 2.85 2.42 -0.40
N LEU A 24 2.36 1.33 0.22
CA LEU A 24 1.66 1.39 1.51
C LEU A 24 2.58 1.86 2.64
N THR A 25 3.84 1.42 2.63
CA THR A 25 4.85 1.90 3.60
C THR A 25 5.06 3.41 3.45
N TRP A 26 5.19 3.90 2.22
CA TRP A 26 5.34 5.33 1.95
C TRP A 26 4.15 6.16 2.43
N LEU A 27 2.91 5.67 2.32
CA LEU A 27 1.74 6.38 2.87
C LEU A 27 1.86 6.61 4.37
N ILE A 28 2.39 5.65 5.12
CA ILE A 28 2.56 5.77 6.57
C ILE A 28 3.71 6.73 6.91
N GLU A 29 4.84 6.61 6.21
CA GLU A 29 6.02 7.45 6.43
C GLU A 29 5.75 8.92 6.09
N LEU A 30 4.91 9.18 5.08
CA LEU A 30 4.56 10.55 4.64
C LEU A 30 3.67 11.30 5.63
N GLU A 31 2.88 10.62 6.46
CA GLU A 31 2.02 11.27 7.48
C GLU A 31 2.82 12.03 8.56
N ILE A 32 4.07 11.64 8.79
CA ILE A 32 4.98 12.27 9.76
C ILE A 32 6.26 12.80 9.10
N ALA A 33 6.28 12.89 7.77
CA ALA A 33 7.50 13.09 7.02
C ALA A 33 8.15 14.46 7.27
N ASP A 34 9.47 14.42 7.43
CA ASP A 34 10.36 15.55 7.32
C ASP A 34 10.85 15.72 5.87
N ALA A 35 11.60 16.79 5.61
CA ALA A 35 12.11 17.09 4.27
C ALA A 35 13.00 15.97 3.70
N ALA A 36 13.71 15.21 4.54
CA ALA A 36 14.54 14.10 4.07
C ALA A 36 13.69 12.91 3.62
N THR A 37 12.62 12.59 4.33
CA THR A 37 11.68 11.53 3.95
C THR A 37 10.99 11.86 2.63
N HIS A 38 10.62 13.12 2.41
CA HIS A 38 10.01 13.56 1.15
C HIS A 38 11.00 13.46 -0.04
N ALA A 39 12.28 13.78 0.16
CA ALA A 39 13.30 13.62 -0.88
C ALA A 39 13.48 12.15 -1.29
N ARG A 40 13.53 11.22 -0.31
CA ARG A 40 13.64 9.78 -0.58
C ARG A 40 12.42 9.21 -1.29
N PHE A 41 11.24 9.75 -1.00
CA PHE A 41 10.01 9.39 -1.72
C PHE A 41 10.08 9.81 -3.19
N LEU A 42 10.58 11.02 -3.48
CA LEU A 42 10.77 11.47 -4.86
C LEU A 42 11.79 10.60 -5.60
N GLU A 43 12.92 10.27 -4.97
CA GLU A 43 13.90 9.34 -5.56
C GLU A 43 13.30 7.96 -5.84
N TRP A 44 12.42 7.47 -4.96
CA TRP A 44 11.71 6.22 -5.17
C TRP A 44 10.74 6.31 -6.34
N LEU A 45 9.99 7.41 -6.50
CA LEU A 45 9.11 7.62 -7.66
C LEU A 45 9.87 7.72 -8.98
N GLU A 46 11.06 8.33 -8.99
CA GLU A 46 11.89 8.46 -10.19
C GLU A 46 12.54 7.13 -10.61
N ALA A 47 12.70 6.18 -9.68
CA ALA A 47 13.33 4.90 -9.95
C ALA A 47 12.49 3.98 -10.87
N ASP A 48 11.16 4.04 -10.81
CA ASP A 48 10.27 3.23 -11.65
C ASP A 48 8.90 3.91 -11.83
N PRO A 49 8.39 4.11 -13.07
CA PRO A 49 7.05 4.66 -13.29
C PRO A 49 5.92 3.85 -12.62
N SER A 50 6.12 2.53 -12.43
CA SER A 50 5.17 1.65 -11.74
C SER A 50 5.00 1.99 -10.26
N HIS A 51 5.99 2.66 -9.65
CA HIS A 51 5.92 3.13 -8.26
C HIS A 51 4.86 4.22 -8.10
N GLY A 52 4.75 5.13 -9.08
CA GLY A 52 3.70 6.16 -9.10
C GLY A 52 2.30 5.57 -9.21
N GLU A 53 2.11 4.58 -10.08
CA GLU A 53 0.82 3.88 -10.23
C GLU A 53 0.43 3.12 -8.95
N ALA A 54 1.40 2.45 -8.32
CA ALA A 54 1.17 1.74 -7.06
C ALA A 54 0.85 2.71 -5.91
N PHE A 55 1.54 3.85 -5.84
CA PHE A 55 1.27 4.88 -4.83
C PHE A 55 -0.12 5.49 -5.00
N ALA A 56 -0.50 5.87 -6.23
CA ALA A 56 -1.84 6.38 -6.51
C ALA A 56 -2.93 5.34 -6.19
N SER A 57 -2.68 4.07 -6.49
CA SER A 57 -3.59 2.96 -6.16
C SER A 57 -3.72 2.77 -4.65
N ALA A 58 -2.60 2.83 -3.93
CA ALA A 58 -2.57 2.72 -2.47
C ALA A 58 -3.34 3.88 -1.82
N GLU A 59 -3.13 5.12 -2.28
CA GLU A 59 -3.83 6.31 -1.79
C GLU A 59 -5.34 6.21 -2.06
N ALA A 60 -5.73 5.77 -3.26
CA ALA A 60 -7.13 5.57 -3.62
C ALA A 60 -7.82 4.52 -2.72
N VAL A 61 -7.13 3.43 -2.39
CA VAL A 61 -7.64 2.42 -1.45
C VAL A 61 -7.70 2.99 -0.04
N TRP A 62 -6.67 3.68 0.42
CA TRP A 62 -6.61 4.26 1.77
C TRP A 62 -7.72 5.30 2.01
N HIS A 63 -8.00 6.15 1.01
CA HIS A 63 -9.07 7.15 1.06
C HIS A 63 -10.44 6.60 0.63
N SER A 64 -10.55 5.30 0.36
CA SER A 64 -11.81 4.70 -0.06
C SER A 64 -12.80 4.56 1.11
N GLN A 65 -14.10 4.71 0.81
CA GLN A 65 -15.16 4.51 1.81
C GLN A 65 -15.06 3.17 2.58
N PRO A 66 -14.72 2.03 1.96
CA PRO A 66 -14.54 0.77 2.69
C PRO A 66 -13.50 0.82 3.82
N VAL A 67 -12.40 1.55 3.64
CA VAL A 67 -11.37 1.71 4.69
C VAL A 67 -11.91 2.56 5.84
N PHE A 68 -12.64 3.64 5.52
CA PHE A 68 -13.34 4.45 6.51
C PHE A 68 -14.42 3.65 7.27
N ASP A 69 -15.22 2.86 6.57
CA ASP A 69 -16.26 2.01 7.17
C ASP A 69 -15.64 0.95 8.09
N ALA A 70 -14.54 0.31 7.66
CA ALA A 70 -13.81 -0.64 8.48
C ALA A 70 -13.21 0.02 9.74
N ALA A 71 -12.62 1.21 9.60
CA ALA A 71 -12.11 2.00 10.72
C ALA A 71 -13.23 2.39 11.69
N ALA A 72 -14.40 2.80 11.18
CA ALA A 72 -15.58 3.13 11.99
C ALA A 72 -16.12 1.92 12.76
N VAL A 73 -16.18 0.75 12.13
CA VAL A 73 -16.56 -0.52 12.79
C VAL A 73 -15.56 -0.87 13.91
N LEU A 74 -14.26 -0.76 13.65
CA LEU A 74 -13.22 -1.03 14.65
C LEU A 74 -13.28 -0.04 15.83
N ALA A 75 -13.48 1.26 15.56
CA ALA A 75 -13.64 2.29 16.58
C ALA A 75 -14.91 2.09 17.43
N GLY A 76 -16.02 1.68 16.81
CA GLY A 76 -17.27 1.36 17.50
C GLY A 76 -17.15 0.15 18.44
N ARG A 77 -16.30 -0.82 18.11
CA ARG A 77 -16.05 -2.03 18.91
C ARG A 77 -15.21 -1.82 20.17
N LYS A 78 -14.50 -0.69 20.30
CA LYS A 78 -13.67 -0.36 21.48
C LYS A 78 -14.48 0.29 22.62
N LYS A 79 -15.81 0.44 22.46
CA LYS A 79 -16.70 1.09 23.44
C LYS A 79 -17.56 0.12 24.26
N THR A 80 -17.11 -1.12 24.43
CA THR A 80 -17.75 -2.14 25.30
C THR A 80 -16.72 -2.70 26.26
#